data_AF-Q8DN37-F1
#
_entry.id   AF-Q8DN37-F1
#
_cell.length_a   1.000
_cell.length_b   1.000
_cell.length_c   1.000
_cell.angle_alpha   90.00
_cell.angle_beta   90.00
_cell.angle_gamma   90.00
#
_symmetry.space_group_name_H-M   'P 1'
#
loop_
_entity.id
_entity.type
_entity.pdbx_description
1 polymer ?
#
loop_
_entity_poly.entity_id
_entity_poly.type
_entity_poly.pdbx_seq_one_letter_code
_entity_poly.pdbx_strand_id
1 'polypeptide(L)'
;MDLKFEGVDLEYKKAKNNLPESFWETYSAFANTNGGKIILGIDEKNIDTYQRVNRLPAKQNYEASKQLTDARFKRLVGVQRTTFEEMLAVLKTAYQLKHAKGGRKPKLSLEDLLMATLQYVREYRTYEQIAADFGIHESNLIRRSQWVEVTLVQSGVTISRTPLSSEDTVMIIDATEVKINRPKKRISE
;
A
#
# COMPACT_ATOMS: atom_id res chain seq x y z
N MET A 1 20.05 24.47 7.59
CA MET A 1 19.12 24.13 6.49
C MET A 1 18.09 23.23 7.12
N ASP A 2 16.85 23.69 7.25
CA ASP A 2 15.81 22.90 7.89
C ASP A 2 15.33 21.84 6.91
N LEU A 3 15.68 20.58 7.19
CA LEU A 3 15.18 19.45 6.43
C LEU A 3 13.69 19.31 6.71
N LYS A 4 12.88 19.29 5.66
CA LYS A 4 11.45 19.02 5.78
C LYS A 4 11.24 17.55 6.11
N PHE A 5 10.21 17.23 6.88
CA PHE A 5 9.87 15.85 7.22
C PHE A 5 9.54 15.02 5.97
N GLU A 6 9.92 13.75 5.96
CA GLU A 6 9.59 12.83 4.86
C GLU A 6 8.07 12.63 4.74
N GLY A 7 7.61 12.53 3.51
CA GLY A 7 6.19 12.50 3.18
C GLY A 7 5.90 11.55 2.04
N VAL A 8 4.64 11.53 1.61
CA VAL A 8 4.20 10.74 0.45
C VAL A 8 4.92 11.19 -0.83
N ASP A 9 5.46 12.41 -0.84
CA ASP A 9 6.08 13.10 -1.96
C ASP A 9 7.51 13.61 -1.69
N LEU A 10 8.13 13.26 -0.55
CA LEU A 10 9.49 13.70 -0.20
C LEU A 10 10.24 12.62 0.59
N GLU A 11 11.39 12.17 0.08
CA GLU A 11 12.26 11.15 0.68
C GLU A 11 13.73 11.61 0.65
N TYR A 12 14.51 11.30 1.68
CA TYR A 12 15.95 11.47 1.68
C TYR A 12 16.65 10.12 1.51
N LYS A 13 17.76 10.10 0.75
CA LYS A 13 18.60 8.90 0.67
C LYS A 13 20.07 9.25 0.82
N LYS A 14 20.78 8.48 1.63
CA LYS A 14 22.23 8.58 1.75
C LYS A 14 22.89 8.15 0.43
N ALA A 15 23.61 9.07 -0.20
CA ALA A 15 24.35 8.81 -1.42
C ALA A 15 25.65 9.63 -1.40
N LYS A 16 26.78 9.02 -1.74
CA LYS A 16 28.07 9.75 -1.81
C LYS A 16 28.64 9.74 -3.23
N ASN A 17 28.70 8.56 -3.84
CA ASN A 17 29.27 8.37 -5.18
C ASN A 17 28.33 7.61 -6.14
N ASN A 18 27.45 6.77 -5.62
CA ASN A 18 26.49 5.97 -6.39
C ASN A 18 25.09 6.12 -5.78
N LEU A 19 24.06 5.81 -6.59
CA LEU A 19 22.69 5.68 -6.09
C LEU A 19 22.58 4.48 -5.14
N PRO A 20 21.92 4.61 -3.98
CA PRO A 20 21.64 3.46 -3.11
C PRO A 20 20.64 2.51 -3.79
N GLU A 21 20.69 1.23 -3.48
CA GLU A 21 19.77 0.23 -4.05
C GLU A 21 18.30 0.56 -3.76
N SER A 22 18.02 1.07 -2.55
CA SER A 22 16.70 1.53 -2.11
C SER A 22 16.21 2.80 -2.83
N PHE A 23 17.05 3.48 -3.62
CA PHE A 23 16.62 4.58 -4.47
C PHE A 23 15.52 4.14 -5.43
N TRP A 24 15.67 2.96 -6.03
CA TRP A 24 14.76 2.47 -7.05
C TRP A 24 13.38 2.16 -6.50
N GLU A 25 13.28 1.65 -5.27
CA GLU A 25 12.01 1.41 -4.59
C GLU A 25 11.22 2.71 -4.38
N THR A 26 11.88 3.76 -3.86
CA THR A 26 11.26 5.08 -3.70
C THR A 26 10.88 5.70 -5.04
N TYR A 27 11.77 5.60 -6.03
CA TYR A 27 11.50 6.09 -7.38
C TYR A 27 10.24 5.43 -7.96
N SER A 28 10.13 4.09 -7.87
CA SER A 28 8.97 3.34 -8.33
C SER A 28 7.70 3.70 -7.56
N ALA A 29 7.77 3.90 -6.25
CA ALA A 29 6.62 4.31 -5.43
C ALA A 29 6.11 5.71 -5.82
N PHE A 30 7.01 6.67 -6.02
CA PHE A 30 6.65 8.03 -6.47
C PHE A 30 6.10 8.03 -7.89
N ALA A 31 6.69 7.25 -8.81
CA ALA A 31 6.22 7.12 -10.18
C ALA A 31 4.77 6.59 -10.26
N ASN A 32 4.39 5.68 -9.35
CA ASN A 32 3.05 5.09 -9.31
C ASN A 32 1.99 5.94 -8.56
N THR A 33 2.38 7.08 -7.98
CA THR A 33 1.50 7.93 -7.16
C THR A 33 1.39 9.34 -7.75
N ASN A 34 1.65 10.40 -6.96
CA ASN A 34 1.61 11.79 -7.43
C ASN A 34 3.00 12.31 -7.85
N GLY A 35 3.99 11.41 -7.99
CA GLY A 35 5.39 11.80 -8.01
C GLY A 35 5.90 12.19 -6.62
N GLY A 36 7.12 12.70 -6.59
CA GLY A 36 7.77 13.16 -5.37
C GLY A 36 9.20 13.62 -5.62
N LYS A 37 9.86 14.07 -4.57
CA LYS A 37 11.24 14.55 -4.57
C LYS A 37 12.10 13.58 -3.76
N ILE A 38 13.11 13.01 -4.41
CA ILE A 38 14.13 12.21 -3.73
C ILE A 38 15.37 13.08 -3.60
N ILE A 39 15.79 13.39 -2.38
CA ILE A 39 16.96 14.22 -2.12
C ILE A 39 18.12 13.30 -1.69
N LEU A 40 19.16 13.27 -2.53
CA LEU A 40 20.32 12.41 -2.36
C LEU A 40 21.43 13.11 -1.58
N GLY A 41 22.17 12.35 -0.76
CA GLY A 41 23.34 12.85 -0.03
C GLY A 41 23.09 13.25 1.42
N ILE A 42 21.88 13.03 1.92
CA ILE A 42 21.51 13.27 3.32
C ILE A 42 21.46 11.92 4.04
N ASP A 43 22.20 11.80 5.14
CA ASP A 43 22.18 10.63 6.03
C ASP A 43 21.19 10.91 7.17
N GLU A 44 20.11 10.12 7.26
CA GLU A 44 19.02 10.26 8.24
C GLU A 44 19.48 10.21 9.70
N LYS A 45 20.72 9.78 9.99
CA LYS A 45 21.24 9.67 11.36
C LYS A 45 21.24 10.98 12.18
N ASN A 46 20.90 12.12 11.57
CA ASN A 46 20.70 13.41 12.26
C ASN A 46 19.24 13.90 12.28
N ILE A 47 18.27 13.15 11.75
CA ILE A 47 16.86 13.41 12.02
C ILE A 47 16.55 12.66 13.31
N ASP A 48 16.67 13.38 14.42
CA ASP A 48 16.36 12.90 15.76
C ASP A 48 15.14 11.97 15.75
N THR A 49 15.37 10.73 16.20
CA THR A 49 14.38 9.68 16.45
C THR A 49 13.14 10.18 17.21
N TYR A 50 13.25 11.35 17.88
CA TYR A 50 12.17 12.05 18.57
C TYR A 50 11.08 12.65 17.68
N GLN A 51 11.30 12.93 16.40
CA GLN A 51 10.22 13.47 15.54
C GLN A 51 9.34 12.40 14.87
N ARG A 52 9.75 11.12 14.87
CA ARG A 52 8.86 9.99 14.53
C ARG A 52 7.69 9.84 15.51
N VAL A 53 7.79 10.42 16.72
CA VAL A 53 6.74 10.36 17.75
C VAL A 53 5.60 11.36 17.48
N ASN A 54 5.78 12.36 16.60
CA ASN A 54 4.79 13.43 16.39
C ASN A 54 3.76 13.19 15.28
N ARG A 55 3.88 12.13 14.48
CA ARG A 55 2.65 11.44 14.06
C ARG A 55 2.29 10.53 15.22
N LEU A 56 1.47 11.03 16.14
CA LEU A 56 0.50 10.13 16.76
C LEU A 56 -0.06 9.33 15.58
N PRO A 57 -0.02 7.98 15.58
CA PRO A 57 -0.75 7.24 14.58
C PRO A 57 -2.17 7.76 14.75
N ALA A 58 -2.64 8.58 13.80
CA ALA A 58 -4.05 8.78 13.66
C ALA A 58 -4.50 7.38 13.32
N LYS A 59 -4.86 6.59 14.35
CA LYS A 59 -5.25 5.20 14.22
C LYS A 59 -6.25 5.22 13.10
N GLN A 60 -5.83 4.80 11.90
CA GLN A 60 -6.76 4.69 10.82
C GLN A 60 -7.58 3.49 11.21
N ASN A 61 -8.74 3.75 11.77
CA ASN A 61 -9.69 2.73 12.11
C ASN A 61 -10.89 2.89 11.19
N TYR A 62 -11.49 1.77 10.86
CA TYR A 62 -12.70 1.74 10.07
C TYR A 62 -13.81 2.57 10.73
N GLU A 63 -13.85 2.62 12.07
CA GLU A 63 -14.80 3.45 12.82
C GLU A 63 -14.73 4.95 12.47
N ALA A 64 -13.54 5.54 12.38
CA ALA A 64 -13.41 6.93 11.92
C ALA A 64 -13.77 7.07 10.44
N SER A 65 -13.49 6.05 9.63
CA SER A 65 -13.83 6.05 8.20
C SER A 65 -15.34 6.04 7.94
N LYS A 66 -16.16 5.53 8.87
CA LYS A 66 -17.62 5.53 8.75
C LYS A 66 -18.21 6.93 8.61
N GLN A 67 -17.59 7.91 9.28
CA GLN A 67 -18.02 9.33 9.29
C GLN A 67 -17.61 10.08 8.01
N LEU A 68 -16.84 9.47 7.12
CA LEU A 68 -16.44 10.08 5.85
C LEU A 68 -17.59 10.02 4.85
N THR A 69 -17.63 10.98 3.92
CA THR A 69 -18.47 10.88 2.72
C THR A 69 -17.97 9.76 1.82
N ASP A 70 -18.83 9.18 0.99
CA ASP A 70 -18.43 8.06 0.11
C ASP A 70 -17.32 8.43 -0.87
N ALA A 71 -17.31 9.67 -1.37
CA ALA A 71 -16.23 10.18 -2.21
C ALA A 71 -14.89 10.22 -1.46
N ARG A 72 -14.90 10.64 -0.18
CA ARG A 72 -13.69 10.70 0.65
C ARG A 72 -13.24 9.30 1.09
N PHE A 73 -14.18 8.42 1.41
CA PHE A 73 -13.92 7.02 1.71
C PHE A 73 -13.24 6.34 0.51
N LYS A 74 -13.83 6.44 -0.70
CA LYS A 74 -13.26 5.89 -1.93
C LYS A 74 -11.85 6.43 -2.20
N ARG A 75 -11.62 7.72 -1.97
CA ARG A 75 -10.30 8.34 -2.14
C ARG A 75 -9.26 7.82 -1.15
N LEU A 76 -9.65 7.57 0.10
CA LEU A 76 -8.76 7.11 1.16
C LEU A 76 -8.47 5.61 1.06
N VAL A 77 -9.50 4.79 0.85
CA VAL A 77 -9.40 3.32 0.87
C VAL A 77 -9.08 2.74 -0.51
N GLY A 78 -9.47 3.45 -1.57
CA GLY A 78 -9.31 2.99 -2.96
C GLY A 78 -10.50 2.22 -3.52
N VAL A 79 -11.48 1.86 -2.69
CA VAL A 79 -12.69 1.11 -3.10
C VAL A 79 -13.97 1.82 -2.65
N GLN A 80 -15.08 1.56 -3.34
CA GLN A 80 -16.39 2.07 -2.91
C GLN A 80 -16.82 1.41 -1.59
N ARG A 81 -17.64 2.09 -0.79
CA ARG A 81 -18.12 1.56 0.49
C ARG A 81 -18.88 0.24 0.30
N THR A 82 -19.70 0.15 -0.73
CA THR A 82 -20.42 -1.07 -1.13
C THR A 82 -19.47 -2.23 -1.39
N THR A 83 -18.44 -2.03 -2.22
CA THR A 83 -17.42 -3.03 -2.51
C THR A 83 -16.62 -3.42 -1.26
N PHE A 84 -16.32 -2.46 -0.38
CA PHE A 84 -15.64 -2.75 0.89
C PHE A 84 -16.51 -3.66 1.78
N GLU A 85 -17.81 -3.40 1.86
CA GLU A 85 -18.75 -4.22 2.62
C GLU A 85 -18.90 -5.63 2.05
N GLU A 86 -18.90 -5.79 0.72
CA GLU A 86 -18.88 -7.09 0.04
C GLU A 86 -17.60 -7.88 0.37
N MET A 87 -16.43 -7.24 0.26
CA MET A 87 -15.15 -7.84 0.66
C MET A 87 -15.17 -8.26 2.12
N LEU A 88 -15.68 -7.40 3.00
CA LEU A 88 -15.77 -7.67 4.42
C LEU A 88 -16.72 -8.84 4.72
N ALA A 89 -17.83 -8.98 3.99
CA ALA A 89 -18.76 -10.10 4.12
C ALA A 89 -18.08 -11.44 3.77
N VAL A 90 -17.31 -11.48 2.68
CA VAL A 90 -16.50 -12.66 2.31
C VAL A 90 -15.53 -13.01 3.43
N LEU A 91 -14.77 -12.02 3.93
CA LEU A 91 -13.80 -12.24 5.00
C LEU A 91 -14.45 -12.72 6.29
N LYS A 92 -15.65 -12.22 6.63
CA LYS A 92 -16.40 -12.66 7.81
C LYS A 92 -16.81 -14.13 7.68
N THR A 93 -17.34 -14.55 6.54
CA THR A 93 -17.69 -15.95 6.27
C THR A 93 -16.45 -16.84 6.36
N ALA A 94 -15.36 -16.48 5.68
CA ALA A 94 -14.11 -17.25 5.72
C ALA A 94 -13.50 -17.32 7.12
N TYR A 95 -13.56 -16.22 7.88
CA TYR A 95 -13.10 -16.16 9.26
C TYR A 95 -13.91 -17.08 10.18
N GLN A 96 -15.24 -17.09 10.04
CA GLN A 96 -16.11 -18.00 10.79
C GLN A 96 -15.78 -19.47 10.52
N LEU A 97 -15.58 -19.84 9.24
CA LEU A 97 -15.17 -21.20 8.86
C LEU A 97 -13.80 -21.57 9.46
N LYS A 98 -12.82 -20.65 9.38
CA LYS A 98 -11.47 -20.85 9.94
C LYS A 98 -11.47 -21.01 11.46
N HIS A 99 -12.34 -20.28 12.16
CA HIS A 99 -12.44 -20.29 13.62
C HIS A 99 -13.58 -21.16 14.16
N ALA A 100 -14.19 -22.03 13.34
CA ALA A 100 -15.27 -22.93 13.78
C ALA A 100 -14.82 -23.86 14.92
N LYS A 101 -13.54 -24.25 14.94
CA LYS A 101 -12.92 -25.05 16.02
C LYS A 101 -12.40 -24.22 17.19
N GLY A 102 -12.71 -22.92 17.22
CA GLY A 102 -12.18 -21.96 18.18
C GLY A 102 -10.80 -21.41 17.78
N GLY A 103 -10.13 -20.78 18.75
CA GLY A 103 -8.83 -20.15 18.58
C GLY A 103 -8.75 -18.79 19.26
N ARG A 104 -7.54 -18.24 19.34
CA ARG A 104 -7.30 -16.91 19.92
C ARG A 104 -7.90 -15.84 19.02
N LYS A 105 -8.65 -14.90 19.61
CA LYS A 105 -9.17 -13.71 18.92
C LYS A 105 -8.00 -12.81 18.47
N PRO A 106 -7.96 -12.38 17.20
CA PRO A 106 -6.97 -11.44 16.71
C PRO A 106 -7.05 -10.08 17.42
N LYS A 107 -5.91 -9.39 17.53
CA LYS A 107 -5.83 -8.04 18.11
C LYS A 107 -6.49 -6.97 17.21
N LEU A 108 -6.42 -7.15 15.89
CA LEU A 108 -6.97 -6.21 14.90
C LEU A 108 -8.28 -6.75 14.32
N SER A 109 -9.29 -5.89 14.22
CA SER A 109 -10.60 -6.20 13.63
C SER A 109 -10.45 -6.66 12.16
N LEU A 110 -11.47 -7.30 11.60
CA LEU A 110 -11.44 -7.70 10.19
C LEU A 110 -11.56 -6.47 9.29
N GLU A 111 -12.33 -5.49 9.74
CA GLU A 111 -12.51 -4.18 9.11
C GLU A 111 -11.17 -3.45 8.96
N ASP A 112 -10.43 -3.30 10.05
CA ASP A 112 -9.13 -2.61 10.04
C ASP A 112 -8.07 -3.42 9.30
N LEU A 113 -8.14 -4.77 9.34
CA LEU A 113 -7.24 -5.61 8.57
C LEU A 113 -7.46 -5.43 7.06
N LEU A 114 -8.71 -5.37 6.61
CA LEU A 114 -9.04 -5.13 5.22
C LEU A 114 -8.54 -3.75 4.79
N MET A 115 -8.75 -2.71 5.62
CA MET A 115 -8.21 -1.38 5.40
C MET A 115 -6.68 -1.37 5.23
N ALA A 116 -5.95 -2.03 6.15
CA ALA A 116 -4.49 -2.11 6.10
C ALA A 116 -3.99 -2.83 4.84
N THR A 117 -4.69 -3.89 4.43
CA THR A 117 -4.35 -4.66 3.23
C THR A 117 -4.60 -3.85 1.96
N LEU A 118 -5.72 -3.13 1.88
CA LEU A 118 -6.01 -2.25 0.75
C LEU A 118 -5.03 -1.08 0.65
N GLN A 119 -4.58 -0.52 1.78
CA GLN A 119 -3.52 0.50 1.79
C GLN A 119 -2.21 -0.04 1.22
N TYR A 120 -1.82 -1.26 1.59
CA TYR A 120 -0.63 -1.90 1.03
C TYR A 120 -0.74 -2.06 -0.49
N VAL A 121 -1.85 -2.63 -0.98
CA VAL A 121 -2.06 -2.86 -2.43
C VAL A 121 -2.14 -1.56 -3.22
N ARG A 122 -2.70 -0.49 -2.63
CA ARG A 122 -2.90 0.80 -3.31
C ARG A 122 -1.64 1.68 -3.30
N GLU A 123 -0.98 1.78 -2.15
CA GLU A 123 0.04 2.79 -1.89
C GLU A 123 1.46 2.21 -1.89
N TYR A 124 1.61 0.89 -1.98
CA TYR A 124 2.90 0.19 -1.90
C TYR A 124 3.77 0.63 -0.71
N ARG A 125 3.14 1.12 0.38
CA ARG A 125 3.84 1.49 1.61
C ARG A 125 4.42 0.25 2.26
N THR A 126 5.51 0.40 3.00
CA THR A 126 6.11 -0.74 3.70
C THR A 126 5.15 -1.27 4.76
N TYR A 127 5.16 -2.58 4.99
CA TYR A 127 4.36 -3.18 6.04
C TYR A 127 4.72 -2.63 7.43
N GLU A 128 5.98 -2.26 7.67
CA GLU A 128 6.41 -1.58 8.89
C GLU A 128 5.61 -0.29 9.15
N GLN A 129 5.49 0.59 8.14
CA GLN A 129 4.75 1.85 8.25
C GLN A 129 3.26 1.61 8.49
N ILE A 130 2.64 0.71 7.72
CA ILE A 130 1.22 0.39 7.88
C ILE A 130 0.98 -0.24 9.26
N ALA A 131 1.83 -1.17 9.69
CA ALA A 131 1.70 -1.82 10.98
C ALA A 131 1.79 -0.82 12.14
N ALA A 132 2.66 0.19 12.03
CA ALA A 132 2.73 1.30 12.98
C ALA A 132 1.43 2.13 13.02
N ASP A 133 0.86 2.47 11.86
CA ASP A 133 -0.41 3.21 11.74
C ASP A 133 -1.58 2.47 12.44
N PHE A 134 -1.59 1.13 12.41
CA PHE A 134 -2.62 0.28 13.05
C PHE A 134 -2.24 -0.23 14.46
N GLY A 135 -1.03 0.03 14.96
CA GLY A 135 -0.58 -0.41 16.28
C GLY A 135 -0.42 -1.94 16.42
N ILE A 136 0.04 -2.59 15.36
CA ILE A 136 0.33 -4.03 15.31
C ILE A 136 1.78 -4.30 14.89
N HIS A 137 2.26 -5.53 15.08
CA HIS A 137 3.58 -5.92 14.57
C HIS A 137 3.53 -6.19 13.07
N GLU A 138 4.58 -5.79 12.36
CA GLU A 138 4.75 -5.99 10.92
C GLU A 138 4.53 -7.46 10.50
N SER A 139 5.19 -8.40 11.18
CA SER A 139 5.06 -9.84 10.89
C SER A 139 3.63 -10.37 11.05
N ASN A 140 2.83 -9.76 11.93
CA ASN A 140 1.41 -10.08 12.08
C ASN A 140 0.57 -9.47 10.97
N LEU A 141 0.92 -8.27 10.48
CA LEU A 141 0.23 -7.65 9.35
C LEU A 141 0.46 -8.45 8.07
N ILE A 142 1.72 -8.74 7.72
CA ILE A 142 2.09 -9.49 6.50
C ILE A 142 1.28 -10.78 6.39
N ARG A 143 1.35 -11.64 7.42
CA ARG A 143 0.66 -12.94 7.42
C ARG A 143 -0.85 -12.80 7.28
N ARG A 144 -1.44 -11.75 7.86
CA ARG A 144 -2.89 -11.53 7.81
C ARG A 144 -3.34 -10.88 6.51
N SER A 145 -2.54 -9.98 5.94
CA SER A 145 -2.78 -9.40 4.61
C SER A 145 -2.70 -10.47 3.52
N GLN A 146 -1.72 -11.37 3.58
CA GLN A 146 -1.66 -12.55 2.71
C GLN A 146 -2.92 -13.42 2.82
N TRP A 147 -3.43 -13.64 4.03
CA TRP A 147 -4.69 -14.37 4.22
C TRP A 147 -5.89 -13.62 3.59
N VAL A 148 -5.96 -12.30 3.72
CA VAL A 148 -7.02 -11.48 3.09
C VAL A 148 -6.97 -11.59 1.57
N GLU A 149 -5.78 -11.42 0.99
CA GLU A 149 -5.57 -11.49 -0.46
C GLU A 149 -5.99 -12.85 -1.02
N VAL A 150 -5.49 -13.94 -0.43
CA VAL A 150 -5.84 -15.31 -0.86
C VAL A 150 -7.34 -15.57 -0.73
N THR A 151 -7.96 -15.16 0.39
CA THR A 151 -9.38 -15.38 0.63
C THR A 151 -10.25 -14.64 -0.38
N LEU A 152 -9.90 -13.40 -0.72
CA LEU A 152 -10.66 -12.60 -1.67
C LEU A 152 -10.46 -13.07 -3.12
N VAL A 153 -9.24 -13.47 -3.49
CA VAL A 153 -8.98 -14.07 -4.81
C VAL A 153 -9.77 -15.38 -4.97
N GLN A 154 -9.83 -16.22 -3.95
CA GLN A 154 -10.63 -17.46 -3.96
C GLN A 154 -12.14 -17.20 -4.10
N SER A 155 -12.64 -16.07 -3.60
CA SER A 155 -14.04 -15.67 -3.79
C SER A 155 -14.30 -14.96 -5.13
N GLY A 156 -13.29 -14.84 -6.00
CA GLY A 156 -13.38 -14.12 -7.28
C GLY A 156 -13.25 -12.59 -7.16
N VAL A 157 -12.93 -12.06 -5.99
CA VAL A 157 -12.66 -10.63 -5.80
C VAL A 157 -11.22 -10.34 -6.16
N THR A 158 -11.03 -9.49 -7.18
CA THR A 158 -9.69 -9.06 -7.60
C THR A 158 -9.33 -7.75 -6.91
N ILE A 159 -8.30 -7.76 -6.07
CA ILE A 159 -7.78 -6.57 -5.38
C ILE A 159 -6.51 -6.03 -6.05
N SER A 160 -5.66 -6.93 -6.55
CA SER A 160 -4.46 -6.59 -7.31
C SER A 160 -4.84 -6.06 -8.69
N ARG A 161 -3.99 -5.24 -9.32
CA ARG A 161 -4.18 -4.82 -10.72
C ARG A 161 -4.02 -5.95 -11.75
N THR A 162 -3.95 -7.20 -11.32
CA THR A 162 -3.81 -8.36 -12.20
C THR A 162 -4.27 -9.63 -11.49
N PRO A 163 -5.39 -10.24 -11.90
CA PRO A 163 -5.64 -11.63 -11.59
C PRO A 163 -4.67 -12.48 -12.43
N LEU A 164 -3.68 -13.09 -11.79
CA LEU A 164 -2.85 -14.11 -12.41
C LEU A 164 -3.71 -15.35 -12.61
N SER A 165 -4.30 -15.48 -13.80
CA SER A 165 -4.79 -16.78 -14.29
C SER A 165 -3.58 -17.71 -14.43
N SER A 166 -3.68 -18.94 -13.92
CA SER A 166 -2.57 -19.90 -13.88
C SER A 166 -2.21 -20.54 -15.22
N GLU A 167 -2.36 -19.85 -16.35
CA GLU A 167 -1.98 -20.38 -17.66
C GLU A 167 -1.23 -19.32 -18.49
N ASP A 168 0.09 -19.53 -18.60
CA ASP A 168 0.99 -19.13 -19.70
C ASP A 168 0.83 -17.75 -20.36
N THR A 169 0.51 -16.71 -19.60
CA THR A 169 0.61 -15.34 -20.12
C THR A 169 1.88 -14.67 -19.58
N VAL A 170 2.95 -14.68 -20.38
CA VAL A 170 4.12 -13.81 -20.16
C VAL A 170 3.65 -12.37 -20.35
N MET A 171 3.38 -11.68 -19.23
CA MET A 171 3.00 -10.27 -19.23
C MET A 171 4.23 -9.38 -19.04
N ILE A 172 4.52 -8.54 -20.03
CA ILE A 172 5.45 -7.42 -19.90
C ILE A 172 4.63 -6.20 -19.49
N ILE A 173 4.83 -5.73 -18.25
CA ILE A 173 4.17 -4.53 -17.72
C ILE A 173 5.14 -3.36 -17.87
N ASP A 174 4.86 -2.44 -18.79
CA ASP A 174 5.58 -1.17 -18.88
C ASP A 174 5.12 -0.25 -17.74
N ALA A 175 6.03 0.02 -16.79
CA ALA A 175 5.77 0.85 -15.62
C ALA A 175 6.18 2.31 -15.81
N THR A 176 6.45 2.75 -17.05
CA THR A 176 6.85 4.14 -17.30
C THR A 176 5.69 4.94 -17.89
N GLU A 177 5.00 5.74 -17.07
CA GLU A 177 4.14 6.83 -17.59
C GLU A 177 4.96 7.99 -18.18
N VAL A 178 6.08 7.69 -18.84
CA VAL A 178 6.78 8.70 -19.64
C VAL A 178 6.05 8.77 -20.97
N LYS A 179 5.61 9.97 -21.37
CA LYS A 179 5.17 10.23 -22.75
C LYS A 179 6.36 9.97 -23.68
N ILE A 180 6.51 8.73 -24.16
CA ILE A 180 7.43 8.40 -25.23
C ILE A 180 6.89 9.09 -26.51
N ASN A 181 7.63 10.08 -27.00
CA ASN A 181 7.43 10.60 -28.34
C ASN A 181 7.73 9.45 -29.32
N ARG A 182 6.69 8.71 -29.71
CA ARG A 182 6.81 7.65 -30.72
C ARG A 182 7.20 8.32 -32.04
N PRO A 183 8.40 8.05 -32.62
CA PRO A 183 8.73 8.62 -33.92
C PRO A 183 7.71 8.09 -34.94
N LYS A 184 7.00 9.01 -35.61
CA LYS A 184 6.06 8.67 -36.68
C LYS A 184 6.86 8.09 -37.84
N LYS A 185 6.59 6.84 -38.22
CA LYS A 185 7.15 6.24 -39.44
C LYS A 185 6.70 7.12 -40.62
N ARG A 186 7.63 7.76 -41.32
CA ARG A 186 7.33 8.28 -42.66
C ARG A 186 7.15 7.06 -43.55
N ILE A 187 5.95 6.91 -44.11
CA ILE A 187 5.74 6.02 -45.25
C ILE A 187 6.54 6.68 -46.38
N SER A 188 7.55 5.99 -46.89
CA SER A 188 8.21 6.41 -48.12
C SER A 188 7.19 6.33 -49.24
N GLU A 189 6.95 7.46 -49.90
CA GLU A 189 6.15 7.59 -51.13
C GLU A 189 6.68 6.69 -52.24
#